data_AF-A0A1E3NGY5-F1
#
_entry.id   AF-A0A1E3NGY5-F1
#
_cell.length_a   1.000
_cell.length_b   1.000
_cell.length_c   1.000
_cell.angle_alpha   90.00
_cell.angle_beta   90.00
_cell.angle_gamma   90.00
#
_symmetry.space_group_name_H-M   'P 1'
#
loop_
_entity.id
_entity.type
_entity.pdbx_description
1 polymer ?
#
loop_
_entity_poly.entity_id
_entity_poly.type
_entity_poly.pdbx_seq_one_letter_code
_entity_poly.pdbx_strand_id
1 'polypeptide(L)'
;MSVTNQLPQTTYTLNITSRGQLNAMSFEELSKYRKELDEDLSFLFSYLKNTLHADMDTPLLSGDGFPRSDIDIVQVRLCRVKIIKLQNDYKWISETLLDKMQQQLAKND
;
A
#
# COMPACT_ATOMS: atom_id res chain seq x y z
N MET A 1 -15.65 -5.11 25.68
CA MET A 1 -15.70 -4.65 24.28
C MET A 1 -14.41 -5.12 23.62
N SER A 2 -14.49 -5.99 22.61
CA SER A 2 -13.29 -6.39 21.87
C SER A 2 -12.78 -5.21 21.07
N VAL A 3 -11.66 -4.63 21.50
CA VAL A 3 -10.93 -3.61 20.73
C VAL A 3 -10.24 -4.34 19.59
N THR A 4 -10.97 -4.62 18.51
CA THR A 4 -10.36 -5.26 17.35
C THR A 4 -9.48 -4.24 16.65
N ASN A 5 -8.19 -4.21 17.01
CA ASN A 5 -7.14 -3.45 16.31
C ASN A 5 -6.81 -4.04 14.93
N GLN A 6 -7.82 -4.56 14.23
CA GLN A 6 -7.65 -5.19 12.93
C GLN A 6 -8.04 -4.21 11.84
N LEU A 7 -7.05 -3.84 11.04
CA LEU A 7 -7.26 -3.14 9.78
C LEU A 7 -8.15 -3.98 8.86
N PRO A 8 -8.86 -3.33 7.93
CA PRO A 8 -9.64 -4.07 6.96
C PRO A 8 -8.72 -4.96 6.10
N GLN A 9 -9.25 -6.13 5.76
CA GLN A 9 -8.55 -7.11 4.96
C GLN A 9 -8.33 -6.57 3.54
N THR A 10 -7.17 -6.88 2.97
CA THR A 10 -6.75 -6.48 1.61
C THR A 10 -6.53 -7.73 0.78
N THR A 11 -6.69 -7.63 -0.53
CA THR A 11 -6.60 -8.77 -1.45
C THR A 11 -5.15 -9.11 -1.81
N TYR A 12 -4.28 -8.10 -1.86
CA TYR A 12 -2.85 -8.26 -2.10
C TYR A 12 -2.17 -8.95 -0.91
N THR A 13 -1.45 -10.04 -1.22
CA THR A 13 -0.80 -10.91 -0.24
C THR A 13 0.69 -11.15 -0.52
N LEU A 14 1.22 -10.62 -1.62
CA LEU A 14 2.60 -10.88 -2.00
C LEU A 14 3.57 -10.20 -1.01
N ASN A 15 4.50 -10.98 -0.47
CA ASN A 15 5.58 -10.46 0.35
C ASN A 15 6.85 -10.34 -0.50
N ILE A 16 7.22 -9.11 -0.87
CA ILE A 16 8.38 -8.85 -1.69
C ILE A 16 9.63 -8.80 -0.80
N THR A 17 10.49 -9.80 -0.94
CA THR A 17 11.73 -9.90 -0.16
C THR A 17 12.94 -9.32 -0.91
N SER A 18 12.90 -9.30 -2.24
CA SER A 18 13.98 -8.76 -3.07
C SER A 18 13.51 -8.36 -4.48
N ARG A 19 14.28 -7.52 -5.18
CA ARG A 19 14.05 -7.23 -6.61
C ARG A 19 14.25 -8.45 -7.52
N GLY A 20 15.14 -9.38 -7.16
CA GLY A 20 15.36 -10.60 -7.92
C GLY A 20 14.11 -11.49 -8.00
N GLN A 21 13.32 -11.53 -6.92
CA GLN A 21 12.03 -12.23 -6.88
C GLN A 21 11.05 -11.68 -7.91
N LEU A 22 10.93 -10.35 -8.02
CA LEU A 22 10.05 -9.70 -8.99
C LEU A 22 10.50 -9.95 -10.44
N ASN A 23 11.81 -9.92 -10.68
CA ASN A 23 12.36 -10.18 -12.01
C ASN A 23 12.08 -11.61 -12.49
N ALA A 24 12.00 -12.58 -11.57
CA ALA A 24 11.68 -13.98 -11.88
C ALA A 24 10.19 -14.21 -12.22
N MET A 25 9.29 -13.32 -11.81
CA MET A 25 7.84 -13.44 -12.07
C MET A 25 7.50 -13.11 -13.53
N SER A 26 6.38 -13.65 -14.01
CA SER A 26 5.85 -13.33 -15.33
C SER A 26 5.26 -11.91 -15.38
N PHE A 27 5.15 -11.35 -16.58
CA PHE A 27 4.52 -10.04 -16.78
C PHE A 27 3.04 -10.06 -16.34
N GLU A 28 2.32 -11.14 -16.63
CA GLU A 28 0.90 -11.29 -16.29
C GLU A 28 0.68 -11.30 -14.78
N GLU A 29 1.50 -12.05 -14.03
CA GLU A 29 1.46 -12.06 -12.56
C GLU A 29 1.73 -10.68 -11.96
N LEU A 30 2.80 -10.00 -12.41
CA LEU A 30 3.13 -8.66 -11.92
C LEU A 30 2.02 -7.64 -12.25
N SER A 31 1.41 -7.74 -13.43
CA SER A 31 0.31 -6.88 -13.84
C SER A 31 -0.95 -7.12 -13.00
N LYS A 32 -1.23 -8.39 -12.65
CA LYS A 32 -2.29 -8.76 -11.73
C LYS A 32 -2.05 -8.16 -10.34
N TYR A 33 -0.87 -8.38 -9.75
CA TYR A 33 -0.54 -7.83 -8.42
C TYR A 33 -0.57 -6.31 -8.38
N ARG A 34 -0.14 -5.64 -9.46
CA ARG A 34 -0.24 -4.19 -9.57
C ARG A 34 -1.69 -3.71 -9.48
N LYS A 35 -2.63 -4.38 -10.15
CA LYS A 35 -4.07 -4.04 -10.09
C LYS A 35 -4.64 -4.27 -8.70
N GLU A 36 -4.33 -5.41 -8.07
CA GLU A 36 -4.75 -5.69 -6.69
C GLU A 36 -4.25 -4.61 -5.72
N LEU A 37 -2.99 -4.17 -5.88
CA LEU A 37 -2.44 -3.07 -5.09
C LEU A 37 -3.15 -1.73 -5.32
N ASP A 38 -3.49 -1.40 -6.57
CA ASP A 38 -4.22 -0.16 -6.88
C ASP A 38 -5.61 -0.16 -6.22
N GLU A 39 -6.32 -1.29 -6.25
CA GLU A 39 -7.62 -1.46 -5.60
C GLU A 39 -7.50 -1.35 -4.07
N ASP A 40 -6.54 -2.06 -3.48
CA ASP A 40 -6.30 -2.04 -2.03
C ASP A 40 -5.86 -0.67 -1.52
N LEU A 41 -4.99 0.03 -2.25
CA LEU A 41 -4.58 1.39 -1.91
C LEU A 41 -5.78 2.33 -1.93
N SER A 42 -6.58 2.31 -3.00
CA SER A 42 -7.79 3.14 -3.12
C SER A 42 -8.77 2.88 -1.96
N PHE A 43 -8.96 1.61 -1.63
CA PHE A 43 -9.80 1.20 -0.50
C PHE A 43 -9.25 1.69 0.84
N LEU A 44 -7.94 1.54 1.12
CA LEU A 44 -7.32 2.01 2.36
C LEU A 44 -7.33 3.53 2.50
N PHE A 45 -7.11 4.28 1.42
CA PHE A 45 -7.26 5.74 1.42
C PHE A 45 -8.70 6.15 1.74
N SER A 46 -9.67 5.48 1.12
CA SER A 46 -11.09 5.73 1.39
C SER A 46 -11.45 5.42 2.85
N TYR A 47 -10.93 4.33 3.39
CA TYR A 47 -11.11 3.95 4.79
C TYR A 47 -10.49 4.98 5.75
N LEU A 48 -9.25 5.40 5.48
CA LEU A 48 -8.52 6.40 6.27
C LEU A 48 -9.30 7.73 6.34
N LYS A 49 -9.81 8.19 5.20
CA LYS A 49 -10.56 9.46 5.11
C LYS A 49 -11.97 9.37 5.69
N ASN A 50 -12.73 8.35 5.30
CA ASN A 50 -14.15 8.27 5.61
C ASN A 50 -14.43 7.72 7.01
N THR A 51 -13.60 6.79 7.50
CA THR A 51 -13.82 6.12 8.79
C THR A 51 -12.95 6.71 9.90
N LEU A 52 -11.69 7.03 9.60
CA LEU A 52 -10.75 7.55 10.61
C LEU A 52 -10.64 9.09 10.59
N HIS A 53 -11.31 9.77 9.66
CA HIS A 53 -11.33 11.22 9.51
C HIS A 53 -9.92 11.84 9.50
N ALA A 54 -8.96 11.11 8.92
CA ALA A 54 -7.56 11.52 8.79
C ALA A 54 -7.06 11.26 7.37
N ASP A 55 -5.94 11.88 7.00
CA ASP A 55 -5.22 11.64 5.76
C ASP A 55 -3.82 11.08 6.08
N MET A 56 -2.89 11.02 5.12
CA MET A 56 -1.50 10.57 5.37
C MET A 56 -0.67 11.57 6.18
N ASP A 57 -1.02 12.86 6.11
CA ASP A 57 -0.23 13.96 6.69
C ASP A 57 -0.86 14.57 7.95
N THR A 58 -2.07 14.15 8.33
CA THR A 58 -2.76 14.70 9.50
C THR A 58 -1.89 14.50 10.76
N PRO A 59 -1.65 15.55 11.56
CA PRO A 59 -0.87 15.43 12.79
C PRO A 59 -1.60 14.52 13.79
N LEU A 60 -0.85 13.61 14.40
CA LEU A 60 -1.37 12.67 15.41
C LEU A 60 -1.37 13.24 16.83
N LEU A 61 -0.68 14.36 17.02
CA LEU A 61 -0.58 15.07 18.27
C LEU A 61 -1.36 16.38 18.20
N SER A 62 -1.83 16.81 19.35
CA SER A 62 -2.35 18.14 19.59
C SER A 62 -1.19 19.15 19.69
N GLY A 63 -1.48 20.45 19.62
CA GLY A 63 -0.44 21.51 19.62
C GLY A 63 0.39 21.57 20.91
N ASP A 64 -0.11 20.98 21.99
CA ASP A 64 0.53 20.79 23.29
C ASP A 64 1.42 19.53 23.36
N GLY A 65 1.47 18.71 22.30
CA GLY A 65 2.29 17.51 22.21
C GLY A 65 1.62 16.24 22.76
N PHE A 66 0.35 16.31 23.18
CA PHE A 66 -0.38 15.14 23.65
C PHE A 66 -1.11 14.40 22.52
N PRO A 67 -1.39 13.09 22.69
CA PRO A 67 -2.25 12.35 21.78
C PRO A 67 -3.61 13.04 21.61
N ARG A 68 -4.01 13.25 20.36
CA ARG A 68 -5.36 13.72 20.00
C ARG A 68 -6.45 12.78 20.53
N SER A 69 -7.47 13.36 21.14
CA SER A 69 -8.64 12.64 21.65
C SER A 69 -9.75 12.48 20.61
N ASP A 70 -9.72 13.26 19.53
CA ASP A 70 -10.70 13.30 18.45
C ASP A 70 -10.54 12.17 17.41
N ILE A 71 -9.37 11.51 17.38
CA ILE A 71 -9.05 10.45 16.41
C ILE A 71 -8.51 9.21 17.08
N ASP A 72 -8.76 8.04 16.48
CA ASP A 72 -8.07 6.81 16.85
C ASP A 72 -6.66 6.78 16.25
N ILE A 73 -5.69 7.30 17.01
CA ILE A 73 -4.29 7.41 16.60
C ILE A 73 -3.69 6.05 16.26
N VAL A 74 -4.08 5.01 17.01
CA VAL A 74 -3.52 3.65 16.82
C VAL A 74 -3.97 3.14 15.46
N GLN A 75 -5.26 3.23 15.14
CA GLN A 75 -5.79 2.81 13.85
C GLN A 75 -5.24 3.65 12.69
N VAL A 76 -5.16 4.97 12.84
CA VAL A 76 -4.56 5.84 11.82
C VAL A 76 -3.11 5.43 11.57
N ARG A 77 -2.32 5.21 12.62
CA ARG A 77 -0.91 4.81 12.48
C ARG A 77 -0.76 3.47 11.79
N LEU A 78 -1.56 2.47 12.18
CA LEU A 78 -1.56 1.15 11.54
C LEU A 78 -1.94 1.25 10.07
N CYS A 79 -3.00 2.00 9.75
CA CYS A 79 -3.48 2.19 8.38
C CYS A 79 -2.42 2.87 7.51
N ARG A 80 -1.80 3.96 7.98
CA ARG A 80 -0.71 4.65 7.27
C ARG A 80 0.49 3.74 7.02
N VAL A 81 0.90 2.95 8.01
CA VAL A 81 2.01 2.00 7.84
C VAL A 81 1.68 0.96 6.76
N LYS A 82 0.43 0.47 6.73
CA LYS A 82 -0.03 -0.45 5.68
C LYS A 82 0.02 0.20 4.30
N ILE A 83 -0.52 1.41 4.15
CA ILE A 83 -0.49 2.19 2.90
C ILE A 83 0.95 2.39 2.41
N ILE A 84 1.86 2.83 3.28
CA ILE A 84 3.28 3.06 2.92
C ILE A 84 3.94 1.79 2.40
N LYS A 85 3.70 0.64 3.05
CA LYS A 85 4.23 -0.65 2.60
C LYS A 85 3.72 -1.00 1.20
N LEU A 86 2.40 -0.92 0.98
CA LEU A 86 1.79 -1.22 -0.31
C LEU A 86 2.25 -0.25 -1.42
N GLN A 87 2.46 1.03 -1.11
CA GLN A 87 3.00 2.00 -2.07
C GLN A 87 4.44 1.66 -2.49
N ASN A 88 5.28 1.22 -1.56
CA ASN A 88 6.64 0.80 -1.87
C ASN A 88 6.64 -0.45 -2.76
N ASP A 89 5.79 -1.42 -2.44
CA ASP A 89 5.62 -2.64 -3.26
C ASP A 89 5.11 -2.29 -4.67
N TYR A 90 4.10 -1.43 -4.75
CA TYR A 90 3.56 -0.94 -6.02
C TYR A 90 4.63 -0.31 -6.90
N LYS A 91 5.49 0.51 -6.30
CA LYS A 91 6.62 1.15 -7.00
C LYS A 91 7.56 0.09 -7.58
N TRP A 92 7.97 -0.89 -6.79
CA TRP A 92 8.89 -1.94 -7.24
C TRP A 92 8.29 -2.82 -8.34
N ILE A 93 7.02 -3.18 -8.22
CA ILE A 93 6.30 -3.95 -9.25
C ILE A 93 6.17 -3.12 -10.54
N SER A 94 5.85 -1.83 -10.43
CA SER A 94 5.71 -0.94 -11.59
C SER A 94 7.03 -0.72 -12.31
N GLU A 95 8.14 -0.53 -11.58
CA GLU A 95 9.50 -0.47 -12.15
C GLU A 95 9.81 -1.76 -12.93
N THR A 96 9.56 -2.92 -12.32
CA THR A 96 9.85 -4.24 -12.94
C THR A 96 8.99 -4.50 -14.19
N LEU A 97 7.72 -4.08 -14.18
CA LEU A 97 6.83 -4.18 -15.33
C LEU A 97 7.32 -3.33 -16.51
N LEU A 98 7.76 -2.10 -16.22
CA LEU A 98 8.29 -1.20 -17.23
C LEU A 98 9.53 -1.79 -17.89
N ASP A 99 10.48 -2.30 -17.10
CA ASP A 99 11.71 -2.92 -17.60
C ASP A 99 11.39 -4.14 -18.49
N LYS A 100 10.47 -5.01 -18.06
CA LYS A 100 10.03 -6.16 -18.85
C LYS A 100 9.37 -5.74 -20.17
N MET A 101 8.54 -4.70 -20.14
CA MET A 101 7.89 -4.19 -21.35
C MET A 101 8.92 -3.66 -22.36
N GLN A 102 9.91 -2.90 -21.89
CA GLN A 102 11.00 -2.41 -22.73
C GLN A 102 11.83 -3.54 -23.35
N GLN A 103 12.13 -4.59 -22.58
CA GLN A 103 12.83 -5.77 -23.08
C GLN A 103 12.04 -6.54 -24.15
N GLN A 104 10.71 -6.58 -24.06
CA GLN A 104 9.86 -7.21 -25.08
C GLN A 104 9.86 -6.40 -26.37
N LEU A 105 9.80 -5.07 -26.29
CA LEU A 105 9.88 -4.19 -27.46
C LEU A 105 11.23 -4.35 -28.18
N ALA A 106 12.34 -4.30 -27.44
CA ALA A 106 13.68 -4.43 -28.01
C ALA A 106 14.01 -5.81 -28.62
N LYS A 107 13.23 -6.85 -28.29
CA LYS A 107 13.37 -8.19 -28.90
C LYS A 107 12.59 -8.33 -30.21
N ASN A 108 11.60 -7.47 -30.41
CA ASN A 108 10.73 -7.50 -31.59
C ASN A 108 11.21 -6.56 -32.71
N ASP A 109 12.26 -5.77 -32.45
CA ASP A 109 13.03 -4.99 -33.43
C ASP A 109 14.22 -5.81 -33.96
#